data_AF-A0A7Y2YNQ4-F1
#
_entry.id   AF-A0A7Y2YNQ4-F1
#
_cell.length_a   1.000
_cell.length_b   1.000
_cell.length_c   1.000
_cell.angle_alpha   90.00
_cell.angle_beta   90.00
_cell.angle_gamma   90.00
#
_symmetry.space_group_name_H-M   'P 1'
#
loop_
_entity.id
_entity.type
_entity.pdbx_description
1 polymer ?
#
loop_
_entity_poly.entity_id
_entity_poly.type
_entity_poly.pdbx_seq_one_letter_code
_entity_poly.pdbx_strand_id
1 'polypeptide(L)'
;GSQRAEHILLDPEVATIVPLDVEISDFSNDLENLFIRLNDMQFNRGDVLGDNPLTFAAEDTDEFDGERIVESCTNQATVILSTSTFSDFKGLTLPANRGSISAILTRDFFDDFYTIVVNSPEDINFDNPDRCDPDFLECTSASGGGSAFYSENFEGFGGFTAEGWTNVNISGGNTEWIIGSFSGSSYAQISGFNSGDDEINVWLVTPTINMDGTTAEELSFDVQTNFDNGNILSVFVSQDFAGDPTTATWQALDATIPSGPSSGFGSFAPVGPVNLSCLDGDIHIGFFYEGSDPNATTRYHVDNIEITGN
;
A
#
# COMPACT_ATOMS: atom_id res chain seq x y z
N GLY A 1 43.38 -28.85 -11.42
CA GLY A 1 42.61 -28.45 -10.22
C GLY A 1 41.99 -27.11 -10.53
N SER A 2 40.73 -26.88 -10.17
CA SER A 2 40.15 -25.55 -10.39
C SER A 2 40.86 -24.53 -9.49
N GLN A 3 41.09 -23.32 -9.99
CA GLN A 3 41.75 -22.21 -9.27
C GLN A 3 40.99 -21.78 -7.98
N ARG A 4 39.80 -22.37 -7.76
CA ARG A 4 38.94 -22.16 -6.59
C ARG A 4 39.58 -22.64 -5.29
N ALA A 5 40.35 -23.73 -5.33
CA ALA A 5 40.98 -24.32 -4.14
C ALA A 5 42.20 -23.53 -3.62
N GLU A 6 42.75 -22.61 -4.41
CA GLU A 6 43.88 -21.75 -4.00
C GLU A 6 43.43 -20.49 -3.26
N HIS A 7 42.14 -20.13 -3.35
CA HIS A 7 41.60 -18.87 -2.81
C HIS A 7 40.44 -19.07 -1.82
N ILE A 8 39.80 -20.24 -1.81
CA ILE A 8 38.75 -20.58 -0.84
C ILE A 8 39.31 -21.65 0.11
N LEU A 9 39.69 -21.21 1.30
CA LEU A 9 40.05 -22.10 2.40
C LEU A 9 38.76 -22.52 3.10
N LEU A 10 38.36 -23.77 2.91
CA LEU A 10 37.21 -24.35 3.60
C LEU A 10 37.64 -24.81 4.98
N ASP A 11 36.91 -24.38 6.01
CA ASP A 11 37.04 -24.95 7.35
C ASP A 11 36.50 -26.39 7.34
N PRO A 12 37.15 -27.36 8.02
CA PRO A 12 36.56 -28.68 8.26
C PRO A 12 35.26 -28.62 9.09
N GLU A 13 35.02 -27.54 9.84
CA GLU A 13 33.80 -27.34 10.61
C GLU A 13 32.66 -26.87 9.70
N VAL A 14 31.58 -27.66 9.67
CA VAL A 14 30.32 -27.28 9.04
C VAL A 14 29.33 -27.02 10.16
N ALA A 15 28.85 -25.78 10.25
CA ALA A 15 27.83 -25.37 11.20
C ALA A 15 26.63 -24.77 10.45
N THR A 16 25.44 -24.91 11.03
CA THR A 16 24.24 -24.22 10.54
C THR A 16 24.32 -22.76 10.97
N ILE A 17 24.17 -21.84 10.01
CA ILE A 17 24.07 -20.42 10.31
C ILE A 17 22.73 -20.19 11.04
N VAL A 18 22.78 -19.49 12.17
CA VAL A 18 21.59 -19.08 12.92
C VAL A 18 21.31 -17.63 12.57
N PRO A 19 20.09 -17.28 12.10
CA PRO A 19 19.77 -15.90 11.78
C PRO A 19 19.70 -15.04 13.04
N LEU A 20 20.06 -13.77 12.92
CA LEU A 20 19.89 -12.77 13.96
C LEU A 20 18.47 -12.23 13.94
N ASP A 21 17.75 -12.30 15.07
CA ASP A 21 16.44 -11.67 15.22
C ASP A 21 16.58 -10.14 15.23
N VAL A 22 15.88 -9.47 14.33
CA VAL A 22 15.86 -8.00 14.21
C VAL A 22 14.45 -7.51 13.85
N GLU A 23 14.15 -6.25 14.14
CA GLU A 23 12.98 -5.55 13.61
C GLU A 23 13.39 -4.67 12.42
N ILE A 24 12.46 -4.36 11.51
CA ILE A 24 12.74 -3.50 10.35
C ILE A 24 13.24 -2.12 10.78
N SER A 25 12.68 -1.58 11.87
CA SER A 25 13.08 -0.30 12.45
C SER A 25 14.52 -0.26 12.98
N ASP A 26 15.16 -1.42 13.17
CA ASP A 26 16.53 -1.53 13.66
C ASP A 26 17.57 -1.65 12.53
N PHE A 27 17.13 -1.65 11.26
CA PHE A 27 18.05 -1.76 10.12
C PHE A 27 19.10 -0.66 10.12
N SER A 28 20.35 -1.08 9.97
CA SER A 28 21.53 -0.22 9.98
C SER A 28 22.68 -0.86 9.23
N ASN A 29 23.69 -0.06 8.86
CA ASN A 29 24.85 -0.54 8.11
C ASN A 29 25.64 -1.61 8.89
N ASP A 30 25.53 -1.65 10.22
CA ASP A 30 26.15 -2.67 11.06
C ASP A 30 25.51 -4.06 10.86
N LEU A 31 24.29 -4.11 10.30
CA LEU A 31 23.54 -5.32 10.00
C LEU A 31 23.59 -5.72 8.52
N GLU A 32 24.22 -4.91 7.67
CA GLU A 32 24.33 -5.19 6.23
C GLU A 32 25.09 -6.50 5.98
N ASN A 33 24.62 -7.29 5.01
CA ASN A 33 25.14 -8.60 4.63
C ASN A 33 25.06 -9.66 5.74
N LEU A 34 24.27 -9.43 6.79
CA LEU A 34 23.98 -10.44 7.80
C LEU A 34 22.76 -11.27 7.44
N PHE A 35 22.79 -12.54 7.86
CA PHE A 35 21.62 -13.41 7.84
C PHE A 35 20.74 -13.08 9.05
N ILE A 36 19.57 -12.52 8.78
CA ILE A 36 18.62 -12.03 9.77
C ILE A 36 17.32 -12.84 9.73
N ARG A 37 16.53 -12.73 10.80
CA ARG A 37 15.16 -13.23 10.86
C ARG A 37 14.24 -12.10 11.30
N LEU A 38 13.22 -11.86 10.48
CA LEU A 38 12.10 -10.98 10.79
C LEU A 38 10.93 -11.85 11.25
N ASN A 39 10.35 -11.48 12.39
CA ASN A 39 9.21 -12.19 12.98
C ASN A 39 7.94 -11.38 12.77
N ASP A 40 6.80 -12.08 12.75
CA ASP A 40 5.46 -11.48 12.61
C ASP A 40 5.29 -10.67 11.31
N MET A 41 5.77 -11.26 10.21
CA MET A 41 5.76 -10.68 8.87
C MET A 41 4.67 -11.30 8.00
N GLN A 42 4.14 -10.52 7.06
CA GLN A 42 3.25 -11.00 6.00
C GLN A 42 3.55 -10.26 4.69
N PHE A 43 3.16 -10.82 3.54
CA PHE A 43 3.11 -10.05 2.29
C PHE A 43 1.87 -9.17 2.26
N ASN A 44 1.91 -8.07 1.51
CA ASN A 44 0.75 -7.21 1.33
C ASN A 44 -0.44 -8.01 0.81
N ARG A 45 -1.63 -7.76 1.37
CA ARG A 45 -2.83 -8.53 1.02
C ARG A 45 -3.22 -8.43 -0.46
N GLY A 46 -2.97 -7.28 -1.11
CA GLY A 46 -3.24 -7.09 -2.54
C GLY A 46 -2.38 -7.97 -3.44
N ASP A 47 -1.22 -8.40 -2.94
CA ASP A 47 -0.30 -9.26 -3.68
C ASP A 47 -0.63 -10.76 -3.51
N VAL A 48 -1.34 -11.14 -2.45
CA VAL A 48 -1.47 -12.56 -2.04
C VAL A 48 -2.89 -13.06 -1.86
N LEU A 49 -3.86 -12.16 -1.73
CA LEU A 49 -5.28 -12.49 -1.65
C LEU A 49 -5.97 -12.21 -3.00
N GLY A 50 -7.10 -12.88 -3.24
CA GLY A 50 -7.87 -12.74 -4.47
C GLY A 50 -7.58 -13.81 -5.52
N ASP A 51 -8.07 -13.58 -6.74
CA ASP A 51 -8.09 -14.60 -7.80
C ASP A 51 -6.73 -14.78 -8.50
N ASN A 52 -5.86 -13.78 -8.45
CA ASN A 52 -4.55 -13.77 -9.15
C ASN A 52 -3.43 -13.29 -8.22
N PRO A 53 -2.99 -14.11 -7.25
CA PRO A 53 -1.86 -13.75 -6.38
C PRO A 53 -0.57 -13.62 -7.20
N LEU A 54 0.25 -12.65 -6.84
CA LEU A 54 1.55 -12.41 -7.45
C LEU A 54 2.53 -13.55 -7.13
N THR A 55 3.52 -13.66 -8.00
CA THR A 55 4.67 -14.54 -7.85
C THR A 55 5.87 -13.79 -7.27
N PHE A 56 6.92 -14.51 -6.87
CA PHE A 56 8.15 -13.89 -6.37
C PHE A 56 8.82 -12.94 -7.38
N ALA A 57 8.87 -13.31 -8.67
CA ALA A 57 9.57 -12.54 -9.71
C ALA A 57 9.21 -12.99 -11.15
N ALA A 58 7.95 -13.30 -11.44
CA ALA A 58 7.50 -13.71 -12.77
C ALA A 58 6.33 -12.89 -13.33
N GLU A 59 6.09 -11.70 -12.82
CA GLU A 59 5.09 -10.76 -13.35
C GLU A 59 5.62 -10.05 -14.61
N ASP A 60 4.71 -9.59 -15.47
CA ASP A 60 5.06 -8.90 -16.72
C ASP A 60 5.85 -7.60 -16.49
N THR A 61 5.77 -7.03 -15.30
CA THR A 61 6.48 -5.82 -14.85
C THR A 61 7.84 -6.11 -14.20
N ASP A 62 8.17 -7.37 -13.92
CA ASP A 62 9.45 -7.74 -13.31
C ASP A 62 10.56 -7.72 -14.38
N GLU A 63 11.58 -6.88 -14.20
CA GLU A 63 12.70 -6.77 -15.14
C GLU A 63 13.88 -7.66 -14.72
N PHE A 64 14.71 -7.17 -13.79
CA PHE A 64 15.89 -7.87 -13.29
C PHE A 64 15.59 -8.65 -12.00
N ASP A 65 14.80 -8.04 -11.14
CA ASP A 65 14.31 -8.61 -9.90
C ASP A 65 12.80 -8.34 -9.82
N GLY A 66 12.07 -9.26 -9.19
CA GLY A 66 10.73 -8.99 -8.67
C GLY A 66 10.85 -8.42 -7.27
N GLU A 67 10.25 -7.25 -7.08
CA GLU A 67 10.22 -6.55 -5.81
C GLU A 67 8.84 -6.70 -5.18
N ARG A 68 8.77 -7.22 -3.96
CA ARG A 68 7.52 -7.43 -3.21
C ARG A 68 7.62 -6.81 -1.84
N ILE A 69 6.53 -6.23 -1.36
CA ILE A 69 6.50 -5.61 -0.04
C ILE A 69 6.18 -6.67 1.02
N VAL A 70 7.01 -6.73 2.06
CA VAL A 70 6.77 -7.50 3.28
C VAL A 70 6.54 -6.53 4.42
N GLU A 71 5.47 -6.73 5.18
CA GLU A 71 5.01 -5.82 6.23
C GLU A 71 5.00 -6.50 7.60
N SER A 72 5.37 -5.73 8.61
CA SER A 72 5.43 -6.16 10.02
C SER A 72 4.09 -5.94 10.69
N CYS A 73 3.52 -7.01 11.25
CA CYS A 73 2.30 -6.95 12.04
C CYS A 73 2.48 -6.34 13.43
N THR A 74 3.73 -6.14 13.86
CA THR A 74 4.03 -5.54 15.17
C THR A 74 3.99 -4.02 15.13
N ASN A 75 4.47 -3.40 14.05
CA ASN A 75 4.68 -1.95 13.97
C ASN A 75 4.39 -1.34 12.60
N GLN A 76 3.80 -2.11 11.68
CA GLN A 76 3.43 -1.68 10.32
C GLN A 76 4.62 -1.24 9.43
N ALA A 77 5.85 -1.42 9.90
CA ALA A 77 7.04 -1.16 9.09
C ALA A 77 7.11 -2.12 7.90
N THR A 78 7.62 -1.65 6.76
CA THR A 78 7.71 -2.42 5.52
C THR A 78 9.16 -2.56 5.05
N VAL A 79 9.43 -3.62 4.30
CA VAL A 79 10.71 -3.85 3.61
C VAL A 79 10.43 -4.50 2.26
N ILE A 80 11.28 -4.18 1.27
CA ILE A 80 11.23 -4.83 -0.04
C ILE A 80 11.97 -6.18 0.05
N LEU A 81 11.30 -7.25 -0.38
CA LEU A 81 11.91 -8.50 -0.77
C LEU A 81 12.26 -8.43 -2.25
N SER A 82 13.56 -8.47 -2.55
CA SER A 82 14.06 -8.52 -3.92
C SER A 82 14.38 -9.97 -4.31
N THR A 83 13.73 -10.47 -5.35
CA THR A 83 13.96 -11.82 -5.89
C THR A 83 14.40 -11.76 -7.34
N SER A 84 15.54 -12.37 -7.67
CA SER A 84 16.00 -12.39 -9.06
C SER A 84 15.04 -13.09 -10.01
N THR A 85 14.81 -12.50 -11.18
CA THR A 85 14.06 -13.13 -12.29
C THR A 85 14.81 -14.33 -12.91
N PHE A 86 16.02 -14.63 -12.43
CA PHE A 86 16.79 -15.84 -12.75
C PHE A 86 16.67 -16.95 -11.69
N SER A 87 16.01 -16.69 -10.56
CA SER A 87 15.77 -17.71 -9.54
C SER A 87 14.90 -18.85 -10.08
N ASP A 88 15.13 -20.06 -9.57
CA ASP A 88 14.35 -21.25 -9.93
C ASP A 88 12.96 -21.27 -9.27
N PHE A 89 12.72 -20.40 -8.30
CA PHE A 89 11.44 -20.23 -7.61
C PHE A 89 10.66 -18.96 -7.99
N LYS A 90 11.15 -18.17 -8.95
CA LYS A 90 10.52 -16.90 -9.37
C LYS A 90 9.01 -16.99 -9.65
N GLY A 91 8.56 -18.12 -10.20
CA GLY A 91 7.17 -18.33 -10.61
C GLY A 91 6.30 -18.98 -9.54
N LEU A 92 6.81 -19.17 -8.32
CA LEU A 92 5.99 -19.60 -7.20
C LEU A 92 5.13 -18.43 -6.73
N THR A 93 3.89 -18.70 -6.39
CA THR A 93 3.00 -17.72 -5.76
C THR A 93 3.49 -17.38 -4.36
N LEU A 94 3.35 -16.11 -3.97
CA LEU A 94 3.69 -15.66 -2.63
C LEU A 94 2.79 -16.33 -1.56
N PRO A 95 3.32 -16.71 -0.39
CA PRO A 95 2.53 -17.28 0.68
C PRO A 95 1.62 -16.23 1.31
N ALA A 96 0.32 -16.53 1.38
CA ALA A 96 -0.70 -15.58 1.84
C ALA A 96 -0.76 -15.38 3.36
N ASN A 97 -0.16 -16.24 4.16
CA ASN A 97 -0.29 -16.21 5.61
C ASN A 97 0.76 -15.29 6.25
N ARG A 98 0.76 -15.23 7.59
CA ARG A 98 1.74 -14.52 8.41
C ARG A 98 2.73 -15.49 9.04
N GLY A 99 3.94 -15.02 9.34
CA GLY A 99 4.90 -15.77 10.13
C GLY A 99 6.29 -15.14 10.18
N SER A 100 7.34 -15.88 9.84
CA SER A 100 8.73 -15.40 9.88
C SER A 100 9.44 -15.59 8.56
N ILE A 101 10.31 -14.66 8.22
CA ILE A 101 11.19 -14.72 7.04
C ILE A 101 12.65 -14.62 7.51
N SER A 102 13.48 -15.56 7.09
CA SER A 102 14.94 -15.48 7.23
C SER A 102 15.54 -15.01 5.92
N ALA A 103 16.39 -13.99 5.95
CA ALA A 103 16.90 -13.37 4.74
C ALA A 103 18.27 -12.74 4.97
N ILE A 104 18.95 -12.39 3.88
CA ILE A 104 20.13 -11.53 3.96
C ILE A 104 19.65 -10.08 3.87
N LEU A 105 20.00 -9.27 4.86
CA LEU A 105 19.80 -7.83 4.79
C LEU A 105 20.84 -7.22 3.84
N THR A 106 20.38 -6.48 2.85
CA THR A 106 21.24 -5.83 1.86
C THR A 106 20.68 -4.45 1.50
N ARG A 107 21.34 -3.80 0.55
CA ARG A 107 20.97 -2.52 -0.04
C ARG A 107 20.46 -2.75 -1.45
N ASP A 108 19.60 -1.86 -1.94
CA ASP A 108 19.19 -1.85 -3.35
C ASP A 108 20.38 -1.50 -4.26
N PHE A 109 20.18 -1.56 -5.58
CA PHE A 109 21.26 -1.35 -6.55
C PHE A 109 21.95 0.02 -6.43
N PHE A 110 21.22 1.06 -6.00
CA PHE A 110 21.74 2.41 -5.87
C PHE A 110 22.25 2.75 -4.46
N ASP A 111 22.11 1.83 -3.51
CA ASP A 111 22.42 2.03 -2.08
C ASP A 111 21.54 3.10 -1.39
N ASP A 112 20.32 3.29 -1.89
CA ASP A 112 19.36 4.29 -1.40
C ASP A 112 18.49 3.76 -0.24
N PHE A 113 18.05 2.50 -0.27
CA PHE A 113 17.27 1.88 0.82
C PHE A 113 17.64 0.42 1.12
N TYR A 114 17.18 -0.10 2.27
CA TYR A 114 17.43 -1.49 2.67
C TYR A 114 16.43 -2.40 1.97
N THR A 115 16.93 -3.53 1.50
CA THR A 115 16.14 -4.62 0.92
C THR A 115 16.57 -5.94 1.56
N ILE A 116 15.74 -6.96 1.43
CA ILE A 116 16.08 -8.32 1.85
C ILE A 116 16.05 -9.25 0.65
N VAL A 117 16.93 -10.26 0.69
CA VAL A 117 16.95 -11.33 -0.32
C VAL A 117 16.91 -12.69 0.36
N VAL A 118 16.13 -13.61 -0.19
CA VAL A 118 16.07 -15.01 0.29
C VAL A 118 16.84 -15.92 -0.67
N ASN A 119 17.49 -16.95 -0.12
CA ASN A 119 18.15 -17.94 -0.97
C ASN A 119 17.15 -18.95 -1.52
N SER A 120 16.08 -19.21 -0.77
CA SER A 120 15.09 -20.22 -1.09
C SER A 120 13.73 -19.89 -0.47
N PRO A 121 12.61 -20.35 -1.06
CA PRO A 121 11.28 -20.20 -0.46
C PRO A 121 11.16 -20.83 0.92
N GLU A 122 11.96 -21.84 1.24
CA GLU A 122 12.01 -22.51 2.54
C GLU A 122 12.45 -21.58 3.68
N ASP A 123 13.07 -20.44 3.36
CA ASP A 123 13.43 -19.42 4.34
C ASP A 123 12.22 -18.57 4.79
N ILE A 124 11.05 -18.78 4.17
CA ILE A 124 9.77 -18.14 4.53
C ILE A 124 8.85 -19.18 5.17
N ASN A 125 8.53 -18.97 6.45
CA ASN A 125 7.59 -19.78 7.20
C ASN A 125 6.40 -18.93 7.61
N PHE A 126 5.40 -18.85 6.72
CA PHE A 126 4.14 -18.14 6.92
C PHE A 126 3.02 -19.17 7.18
N ASP A 127 3.03 -19.79 8.35
CA ASP A 127 2.08 -20.85 8.72
C ASP A 127 0.87 -20.34 9.55
N ASN A 128 0.86 -19.06 9.93
CA ASN A 128 -0.22 -18.47 10.72
C ASN A 128 -1.30 -17.85 9.82
N PRO A 129 -2.54 -18.38 9.79
CA PRO A 129 -3.62 -17.83 8.98
C PRO A 129 -4.18 -16.51 9.52
N ASP A 130 -3.92 -16.18 10.78
CA ASP A 130 -4.37 -14.93 11.39
C ASP A 130 -3.46 -13.80 10.90
N ARG A 131 -3.72 -13.26 9.71
CA ARG A 131 -3.08 -12.05 9.18
C ARG A 131 -3.41 -10.83 10.06
N CYS A 132 -2.60 -9.79 9.99
CA CYS A 132 -2.83 -8.51 10.67
C CYS A 132 -3.35 -7.43 9.73
N ASP A 133 -4.04 -7.85 8.65
CA ASP A 133 -4.67 -6.91 7.73
C ASP A 133 -5.65 -6.00 8.49
N PRO A 134 -5.84 -4.75 8.05
CA PRO A 134 -6.88 -3.90 8.60
C PRO A 134 -8.27 -4.58 8.56
N ASP A 135 -9.14 -4.24 9.51
CA ASP A 135 -10.53 -4.71 9.52
C ASP A 135 -11.34 -3.86 8.52
N PHE A 136 -11.68 -4.45 7.37
CA PHE A 136 -12.40 -3.77 6.30
C PHE A 136 -13.91 -3.96 6.42
N LEU A 137 -14.68 -3.04 5.85
CA LEU A 137 -16.12 -3.17 5.69
C LEU A 137 -16.43 -4.32 4.72
N GLU A 138 -16.98 -5.39 5.27
CA GLU A 138 -17.41 -6.56 4.50
C GLU A 138 -18.93 -6.52 4.25
N CYS A 139 -19.34 -6.02 3.08
CA CYS A 139 -20.72 -6.14 2.63
C CYS A 139 -20.93 -7.50 1.93
N THR A 140 -21.80 -8.34 2.49
CA THR A 140 -22.06 -9.69 1.95
C THR A 140 -23.23 -9.77 0.96
N SER A 141 -23.99 -8.68 0.84
CA SER A 141 -25.10 -8.59 -0.13
C SER A 141 -24.54 -8.43 -1.54
N ALA A 142 -25.30 -8.90 -2.55
CA ALA A 142 -24.91 -8.70 -3.93
C ALA A 142 -24.91 -7.21 -4.28
N SER A 143 -23.83 -6.74 -4.88
CA SER A 143 -23.64 -5.38 -5.38
C SER A 143 -23.56 -5.34 -6.91
N GLY A 144 -23.65 -4.14 -7.46
CA GLY A 144 -23.31 -3.82 -8.83
C GLY A 144 -24.48 -3.62 -9.77
N GLY A 145 -24.16 -3.04 -10.93
CA GLY A 145 -25.12 -2.54 -11.89
C GLY A 145 -25.61 -1.13 -11.55
N GLY A 146 -26.77 -0.75 -12.09
CA GLY A 146 -27.36 0.55 -11.83
C GLY A 146 -26.68 1.72 -12.58
N SER A 147 -26.91 2.93 -12.07
CA SER A 147 -26.33 4.16 -12.60
C SER A 147 -25.67 4.96 -11.50
N ALA A 148 -24.69 5.79 -11.85
CA ALA A 148 -24.11 6.75 -10.93
C ALA A 148 -25.18 7.69 -10.37
N PHE A 149 -25.29 7.73 -9.05
CA PHE A 149 -26.10 8.73 -8.35
C PHE A 149 -25.23 9.75 -7.60
N TYR A 150 -23.94 9.45 -7.43
CA TYR A 150 -22.90 10.38 -6.99
C TYR A 150 -21.71 10.29 -7.94
N SER A 151 -21.18 11.44 -8.36
CA SER A 151 -19.94 11.52 -9.13
C SER A 151 -19.18 12.83 -8.89
N GLU A 152 -17.86 12.74 -8.81
CA GLU A 152 -16.93 13.86 -8.74
C GLU A 152 -15.69 13.57 -9.59
N ASN A 153 -15.38 14.48 -10.53
CA ASN A 153 -14.23 14.38 -11.44
C ASN A 153 -13.34 15.63 -11.41
N PHE A 154 -13.58 16.51 -10.43
CA PHE A 154 -12.86 17.75 -10.17
C PHE A 154 -12.84 18.77 -11.32
N GLU A 155 -13.62 18.56 -12.39
CA GLU A 155 -13.67 19.47 -13.53
C GLU A 155 -14.51 20.71 -13.23
N GLY A 156 -13.87 21.89 -13.24
CA GLY A 156 -14.52 23.14 -12.85
C GLY A 156 -14.81 23.25 -11.34
N PHE A 157 -14.15 22.42 -10.54
CA PHE A 157 -14.31 22.34 -9.09
C PHE A 157 -13.95 23.66 -8.39
N GLY A 158 -14.85 24.19 -7.56
CA GLY A 158 -14.67 25.46 -6.86
C GLY A 158 -13.65 25.44 -5.72
N GLY A 159 -13.13 24.26 -5.38
CA GLY A 159 -12.23 24.01 -4.26
C GLY A 159 -12.94 23.27 -3.12
N PHE A 160 -12.19 22.48 -2.34
CA PHE A 160 -12.75 21.52 -1.40
C PHE A 160 -13.79 22.12 -0.46
N THR A 161 -13.44 23.20 0.25
CA THR A 161 -14.38 23.87 1.18
C THR A 161 -15.60 24.46 0.48
N ALA A 162 -15.45 24.99 -0.74
CA ALA A 162 -16.55 25.60 -1.48
C ALA A 162 -17.58 24.55 -1.93
N GLU A 163 -17.10 23.35 -2.24
CA GLU A 163 -17.91 22.20 -2.65
C GLU A 163 -18.33 21.31 -1.46
N GLY A 164 -18.08 21.75 -0.22
CA GLY A 164 -18.53 21.06 1.00
C GLY A 164 -17.65 19.91 1.49
N TRP A 165 -16.46 19.74 0.90
CA TRP A 165 -15.48 18.76 1.35
C TRP A 165 -14.73 19.24 2.58
N THR A 166 -14.30 18.29 3.41
CA THR A 166 -13.36 18.54 4.51
C THR A 166 -11.96 18.12 4.07
N ASN A 167 -10.99 19.02 4.17
CA ASN A 167 -9.57 18.74 3.90
C ASN A 167 -8.79 19.22 5.12
N VAL A 168 -8.22 18.30 5.89
CA VAL A 168 -7.60 18.63 7.18
C VAL A 168 -6.40 17.75 7.48
N ASN A 169 -5.31 18.39 7.86
CA ASN A 169 -4.15 17.75 8.44
C ASN A 169 -4.29 17.65 9.97
N ILE A 170 -4.39 16.42 10.50
CA ILE A 170 -4.57 16.17 11.94
C ILE A 170 -3.25 16.01 12.71
N SER A 171 -2.10 15.94 12.02
CA SER A 171 -0.77 15.98 12.66
C SER A 171 -0.26 17.41 12.90
N GLY A 172 -0.96 18.42 12.37
CA GLY A 172 -0.66 19.85 12.60
C GLY A 172 0.35 20.46 11.64
N GLY A 173 0.75 19.73 10.59
CA GLY A 173 1.55 20.23 9.47
C GLY A 173 0.76 21.09 8.49
N ASN A 174 1.41 21.55 7.42
CA ASN A 174 0.76 22.33 6.36
C ASN A 174 0.46 21.52 5.09
N THR A 175 0.85 20.24 5.08
CA THR A 175 0.55 19.35 3.96
C THR A 175 -0.96 19.09 3.91
N GLU A 176 -1.60 19.38 2.78
CA GLU A 176 -3.03 19.24 2.54
C GLU A 176 -3.27 18.73 1.11
N TRP A 177 -4.47 18.21 0.84
CA TRP A 177 -4.88 17.95 -0.54
C TRP A 177 -5.03 19.27 -1.31
N ILE A 178 -4.66 19.25 -2.59
CA ILE A 178 -4.83 20.38 -3.51
C ILE A 178 -5.47 19.89 -4.81
N ILE A 179 -6.01 20.81 -5.60
CA ILE A 179 -6.44 20.49 -6.96
C ILE A 179 -5.25 20.63 -7.90
N GLY A 180 -4.80 19.49 -8.45
CA GLY A 180 -3.86 19.42 -9.55
C GLY A 180 -4.56 19.55 -10.89
N SER A 181 -3.82 19.89 -11.94
CA SER A 181 -4.34 19.82 -13.31
C SER A 181 -3.22 19.55 -14.30
N PHE A 182 -3.46 18.63 -15.22
CA PHE A 182 -2.54 18.32 -16.32
C PHE A 182 -3.30 17.92 -17.58
N SER A 183 -2.86 18.44 -18.73
CA SER A 183 -3.45 18.16 -20.05
C SER A 183 -4.97 18.38 -20.15
N GLY A 184 -5.53 19.27 -19.32
CA GLY A 184 -6.97 19.57 -19.32
C GLY A 184 -7.83 18.61 -18.51
N SER A 185 -7.22 17.75 -17.69
CA SER A 185 -7.89 17.02 -16.60
C SER A 185 -7.46 17.62 -15.26
N SER A 186 -8.39 17.68 -14.31
CA SER A 186 -8.22 18.15 -12.93
C SER A 186 -8.41 16.98 -11.98
N TYR A 187 -7.72 16.97 -10.84
CA TYR A 187 -7.77 15.86 -9.89
C TYR A 187 -7.40 16.33 -8.49
N ALA A 188 -7.83 15.61 -7.46
CA ALA A 188 -7.33 15.80 -6.10
C ALA A 188 -5.91 15.23 -6.01
N GLN A 189 -5.00 15.97 -5.38
CA GLN A 189 -3.58 15.62 -5.29
C GLN A 189 -3.04 15.84 -3.87
N ILE A 190 -2.18 14.94 -3.41
CA ILE A 190 -1.39 15.11 -2.19
C ILE A 190 0.03 14.52 -2.35
N SER A 191 1.00 15.10 -1.63
CA SER A 191 2.34 14.53 -1.44
C SER A 191 3.01 15.16 -0.22
N GLY A 192 3.68 14.34 0.59
CA GLY A 192 4.51 14.78 1.70
C GLY A 192 5.91 15.25 1.33
N PHE A 193 6.32 15.13 0.07
CA PHE A 193 7.69 15.43 -0.36
C PHE A 193 8.09 16.89 -0.14
N ASN A 194 9.24 17.13 0.49
CA ASN A 194 9.74 18.46 0.89
C ASN A 194 8.78 19.24 1.81
N SER A 195 7.89 18.55 2.54
CA SER A 195 7.07 19.21 3.56
C SER A 195 7.88 19.60 4.79
N GLY A 196 8.93 18.84 5.13
CA GLY A 196 9.63 18.92 6.40
C GLY A 196 8.80 18.45 7.60
N ASP A 197 7.66 17.79 7.36
CA ASP A 197 6.77 17.27 8.40
C ASP A 197 7.16 15.82 8.77
N ASP A 198 7.49 15.57 10.03
CA ASP A 198 7.86 14.23 10.54
C ASP A 198 6.67 13.24 10.51
N GLU A 199 5.43 13.75 10.51
CA GLU A 199 4.19 12.98 10.46
C GLU A 199 3.15 13.76 9.66
N ILE A 200 2.49 13.10 8.72
CA ILE A 200 1.54 13.72 7.78
C ILE A 200 0.28 12.86 7.74
N ASN A 201 -0.71 13.24 8.53
CA ASN A 201 -2.00 12.55 8.60
C ASN A 201 -3.08 13.48 8.04
N VAL A 202 -3.49 13.29 6.78
CA VAL A 202 -4.37 14.22 6.08
C VAL A 202 -5.62 13.52 5.57
N TRP A 203 -6.77 14.00 6.03
CA TRP A 203 -8.08 13.55 5.58
C TRP A 203 -8.62 14.44 4.47
N LEU A 204 -9.09 13.84 3.38
CA LEU A 204 -10.00 14.43 2.41
C LEU A 204 -11.33 13.68 2.46
N VAL A 205 -12.37 14.33 2.98
CA VAL A 205 -13.69 13.72 3.20
C VAL A 205 -14.73 14.36 2.29
N THR A 206 -15.51 13.52 1.61
CA THR A 206 -16.61 13.95 0.74
C THR A 206 -17.70 14.69 1.53
N PRO A 207 -18.51 15.52 0.86
CA PRO A 207 -19.82 15.91 1.36
C PRO A 207 -20.70 14.68 1.65
N THR A 208 -21.84 14.90 2.29
CA THR A 208 -22.82 13.84 2.56
C THR A 208 -23.34 13.22 1.28
N ILE A 209 -23.34 11.90 1.22
CA ILE A 209 -23.90 11.10 0.13
C ILE A 209 -25.06 10.29 0.71
N ASN A 210 -26.27 10.48 0.17
CA ASN A 210 -27.45 9.74 0.62
C ASN A 210 -27.62 8.44 -0.18
N MET A 211 -27.62 7.31 0.53
CA MET A 211 -27.69 5.95 -0.03
C MET A 211 -29.13 5.42 -0.14
N ASP A 212 -30.11 6.06 0.53
CA ASP A 212 -31.49 5.55 0.63
C ASP A 212 -32.25 5.47 -0.71
N GLY A 213 -31.71 6.11 -1.75
CA GLY A 213 -32.31 6.19 -3.08
C GLY A 213 -32.02 4.98 -3.98
N THR A 214 -31.07 4.14 -3.61
CA THR A 214 -30.57 3.03 -4.44
C THR A 214 -30.43 1.74 -3.63
N THR A 215 -30.01 0.67 -4.31
CA THR A 215 -29.50 -0.55 -3.67
C THR A 215 -28.31 -1.10 -4.45
N ALA A 216 -27.58 -2.05 -3.82
CA ALA A 216 -26.49 -2.80 -4.45
C ALA A 216 -25.33 -1.88 -4.89
N GLU A 217 -24.97 -0.95 -4.02
CA GLU A 217 -24.06 0.14 -4.32
C GLU A 217 -22.61 -0.29 -4.43
N GLU A 218 -21.89 0.36 -5.34
CA GLU A 218 -20.46 0.17 -5.56
C GLU A 218 -19.75 1.51 -5.70
N LEU A 219 -18.63 1.66 -4.99
CA LEU A 219 -17.70 2.77 -5.13
C LEU A 219 -16.60 2.39 -6.13
N SER A 220 -16.29 3.31 -7.04
CA SER A 220 -15.10 3.25 -7.88
C SER A 220 -14.45 4.63 -8.02
N PHE A 221 -13.15 4.67 -8.26
CA PHE A 221 -12.40 5.89 -8.51
C PHE A 221 -11.10 5.55 -9.25
N ASP A 222 -10.42 6.54 -9.80
CA ASP A 222 -9.11 6.38 -10.43
C ASP A 222 -8.00 6.90 -9.53
N VAL A 223 -6.88 6.19 -9.47
CA VAL A 223 -5.67 6.62 -8.76
C VAL A 223 -4.48 6.64 -9.70
N GLN A 224 -3.69 7.71 -9.63
CA GLN A 224 -2.35 7.76 -10.20
C GLN A 224 -1.33 7.87 -9.07
N THR A 225 -0.52 6.82 -8.91
CA THR A 225 0.57 6.76 -7.94
C THR A 225 1.88 7.22 -8.60
N ASN A 226 2.59 8.15 -7.95
CA ASN A 226 3.78 8.81 -8.50
C ASN A 226 4.87 8.90 -7.44
N PHE A 227 6.14 8.77 -7.85
CA PHE A 227 7.28 8.78 -6.93
C PHE A 227 7.04 7.84 -5.74
N ASP A 228 6.65 6.60 -6.05
CA ASP A 228 6.18 5.63 -5.07
C ASP A 228 7.32 5.19 -4.16
N ASN A 229 7.20 5.47 -2.87
CA ASN A 229 8.09 5.00 -1.83
C ASN A 229 7.33 4.43 -0.62
N GLY A 230 6.06 4.08 -0.81
CA GLY A 230 5.21 3.57 0.25
C GLY A 230 3.73 3.59 -0.11
N ASN A 231 3.00 2.57 0.32
CA ASN A 231 1.55 2.54 0.24
C ASN A 231 0.96 3.24 1.48
N ILE A 232 0.60 4.51 1.32
CA ILE A 232 0.19 5.39 2.42
C ILE A 232 -1.14 6.11 2.15
N LEU A 233 -1.94 5.59 1.22
CA LEU A 233 -3.29 6.06 0.95
C LEU A 233 -4.28 4.96 1.35
N SER A 234 -5.22 5.32 2.21
CA SER A 234 -6.30 4.45 2.66
C SER A 234 -7.65 5.10 2.38
N VAL A 235 -8.67 4.29 2.14
CA VAL A 235 -10.05 4.78 1.91
C VAL A 235 -10.94 4.27 3.03
N PHE A 236 -11.79 5.14 3.56
CA PHE A 236 -12.70 4.84 4.65
C PHE A 236 -14.11 5.32 4.34
N VAL A 237 -15.06 4.79 5.08
CA VAL A 237 -16.45 5.29 5.12
C VAL A 237 -16.88 5.59 6.54
N SER A 238 -17.73 6.61 6.70
CA SER A 238 -18.35 6.96 7.98
C SER A 238 -19.81 7.37 7.78
N GLN A 239 -20.67 6.97 8.72
CA GLN A 239 -22.08 7.37 8.82
C GLN A 239 -22.32 8.43 9.90
N ASP A 240 -21.31 8.77 10.71
CA ASP A 240 -21.41 9.70 11.84
C ASP A 240 -20.45 10.89 11.74
N PHE A 241 -19.73 11.03 10.62
CA PHE A 241 -18.86 12.17 10.35
C PHE A 241 -19.63 13.49 10.38
N ALA A 242 -19.14 14.43 11.20
CA ALA A 242 -19.77 15.73 11.43
C ALA A 242 -18.77 16.90 11.32
N GLY A 243 -17.80 16.79 10.41
CA GLY A 243 -16.83 17.86 10.11
C GLY A 243 -15.47 17.75 10.81
N ASP A 244 -15.32 16.87 11.80
CA ASP A 244 -14.04 16.55 12.45
C ASP A 244 -13.75 15.04 12.34
N PRO A 245 -12.78 14.62 11.52
CA PRO A 245 -12.50 13.20 11.28
C PRO A 245 -11.97 12.47 12.52
N THR A 246 -11.45 13.18 13.52
CA THR A 246 -10.93 12.57 14.75
C THR A 246 -12.03 12.13 15.73
N THR A 247 -13.26 12.58 15.48
CA THR A 247 -14.44 12.28 16.32
C THR A 247 -15.41 11.31 15.68
N ALA A 248 -15.20 10.98 14.40
CA ALA A 248 -16.04 10.09 13.63
C ALA A 248 -15.59 8.63 13.78
N THR A 249 -16.51 7.71 13.52
CA THR A 249 -16.23 6.28 13.39
C THR A 249 -15.96 5.98 11.93
N TRP A 250 -14.76 5.44 11.65
CA TRP A 250 -14.32 5.08 10.30
C TRP A 250 -14.25 3.57 10.15
N GLN A 251 -14.83 3.06 9.06
CA GLN A 251 -14.64 1.69 8.61
C GLN A 251 -13.75 1.72 7.36
N ALA A 252 -12.68 0.92 7.35
CA ALA A 252 -11.80 0.85 6.19
C ALA A 252 -12.55 0.22 5.02
N LEU A 253 -12.38 0.77 3.82
CA LEU A 253 -12.89 0.20 2.59
C LEU A 253 -11.78 -0.61 1.92
N ASP A 254 -12.13 -1.80 1.41
CA ASP A 254 -11.20 -2.70 0.73
C ASP A 254 -10.87 -2.20 -0.69
N ALA A 255 -10.20 -1.06 -0.76
CA ALA A 255 -9.80 -0.40 -1.99
C ALA A 255 -8.32 -0.71 -2.31
N THR A 256 -8.08 -1.49 -3.35
CA THR A 256 -6.71 -1.80 -3.79
C THR A 256 -6.06 -0.58 -4.46
N ILE A 257 -5.24 0.15 -3.71
CA ILE A 257 -4.48 1.28 -4.24
C ILE A 257 -3.34 0.76 -5.16
N PRO A 258 -3.25 1.23 -6.41
CA PRO A 258 -2.22 0.78 -7.34
C PRO A 258 -0.83 1.27 -6.91
N SER A 259 0.18 0.45 -7.13
CA SER A 259 1.58 0.89 -7.05
C SER A 259 1.97 1.77 -8.23
N GLY A 260 2.97 2.61 -8.03
CA GLY A 260 3.51 3.52 -9.04
C GLY A 260 5.01 3.35 -9.24
N PRO A 261 5.61 4.06 -10.21
CA PRO A 261 7.06 4.06 -10.37
C PRO A 261 7.72 4.81 -9.20
N SER A 262 8.86 4.32 -8.72
CA SER A 262 9.67 4.96 -7.67
C SER A 262 10.22 6.33 -8.09
N SER A 263 10.25 6.61 -9.39
CA SER A 263 10.58 7.92 -9.94
C SER A 263 9.62 8.35 -11.05
N GLY A 264 9.22 9.61 -11.04
CA GLY A 264 8.34 10.18 -12.05
C GLY A 264 6.87 9.90 -11.82
N PHE A 265 6.10 9.91 -12.91
CA PHE A 265 4.64 9.82 -12.88
C PHE A 265 4.16 8.47 -13.42
N GLY A 266 3.20 7.85 -12.72
CA GLY A 266 2.53 6.63 -13.16
C GLY A 266 1.45 6.90 -14.21
N SER A 267 0.49 5.98 -14.35
CA SER A 267 -0.75 6.19 -15.11
C SER A 267 -1.95 6.08 -14.16
N PHE A 268 -3.07 6.72 -14.50
CA PHE A 268 -4.32 6.47 -13.78
C PHE A 268 -4.73 5.02 -13.96
N ALA A 269 -5.01 4.35 -12.86
CA ALA A 269 -5.56 3.00 -12.81
C ALA A 269 -6.86 3.01 -12.00
N PRO A 270 -7.88 2.24 -12.42
CA PRO A 270 -9.14 2.15 -11.71
C PRO A 270 -8.98 1.38 -10.39
N VAL A 271 -9.70 1.84 -9.37
CA VAL A 271 -9.85 1.21 -8.07
C VAL A 271 -11.33 0.89 -7.84
N GLY A 272 -11.58 -0.30 -7.31
CA GLY A 272 -12.92 -0.85 -7.14
C GLY A 272 -13.34 -1.78 -8.29
N PRO A 273 -14.62 -2.20 -8.33
CA PRO A 273 -15.70 -1.76 -7.45
C PRO A 273 -15.52 -2.23 -5.99
N VAL A 274 -15.76 -1.32 -5.04
CA VAL A 274 -15.86 -1.63 -3.61
C VAL A 274 -17.33 -1.75 -3.24
N ASN A 275 -17.73 -2.89 -2.67
CA ASN A 275 -19.11 -3.17 -2.30
C ASN A 275 -19.54 -2.34 -1.09
N LEU A 276 -20.57 -1.50 -1.27
CA LEU A 276 -21.18 -0.67 -0.23
C LEU A 276 -22.63 -1.08 0.11
N SER A 277 -23.11 -2.20 -0.43
CA SER A 277 -24.52 -2.64 -0.38
C SER A 277 -25.09 -2.94 1.02
N CYS A 278 -24.27 -2.88 2.06
CA CYS A 278 -24.66 -3.05 3.45
C CYS A 278 -24.82 -1.71 4.20
N LEU A 279 -24.51 -0.59 3.55
CA LEU A 279 -24.67 0.75 4.09
C LEU A 279 -26.03 1.34 3.65
N ASP A 280 -26.63 2.12 4.54
CA ASP A 280 -27.88 2.84 4.31
C ASP A 280 -27.74 4.27 4.84
N GLY A 281 -28.69 5.15 4.53
CA GLY A 281 -28.72 6.52 5.04
C GLY A 281 -27.63 7.41 4.47
N ASP A 282 -27.18 8.37 5.27
CA ASP A 282 -26.16 9.34 4.90
C ASP A 282 -24.76 8.79 5.21
N ILE A 283 -23.88 8.78 4.20
CA ILE A 283 -22.48 8.35 4.33
C ILE A 283 -21.50 9.45 3.89
N HIS A 284 -20.24 9.27 4.25
CA HIS A 284 -19.10 10.06 3.81
C HIS A 284 -17.94 9.13 3.46
N ILE A 285 -17.25 9.41 2.35
CA ILE A 285 -16.04 8.70 1.95
C ILE A 285 -14.83 9.56 2.34
N GLY A 286 -13.86 8.96 3.03
CA GLY A 286 -12.63 9.59 3.46
C GLY A 286 -11.43 9.00 2.75
N PHE A 287 -10.65 9.83 2.08
CA PHE A 287 -9.32 9.49 1.57
C PHE A 287 -8.29 9.97 2.58
N PHE A 288 -7.57 9.04 3.20
CA PHE A 288 -6.63 9.32 4.27
C PHE A 288 -5.20 9.06 3.81
N TYR A 289 -4.36 10.08 3.95
CA TYR A 289 -2.94 10.04 3.62
C TYR A 289 -2.10 9.98 4.90
N GLU A 290 -1.26 8.96 5.05
CA GLU A 290 -0.42 8.66 6.23
C GLU A 290 1.07 8.69 5.87
N GLY A 291 1.61 9.88 5.65
CA GLY A 291 2.99 10.08 5.20
C GLY A 291 3.96 10.61 6.25
N SER A 292 5.20 10.80 5.83
CA SER A 292 6.26 11.52 6.55
C SER A 292 7.36 11.94 5.58
N ASP A 293 8.01 13.08 5.80
CA ASP A 293 9.15 13.52 4.99
C ASP A 293 10.46 13.26 5.76
N PRO A 294 11.44 12.52 5.19
CA PRO A 294 11.55 12.06 3.81
C PRO A 294 11.08 10.62 3.53
N ASN A 295 10.56 9.91 4.54
CA ASN A 295 10.46 8.45 4.46
C ASN A 295 9.29 7.94 3.61
N ALA A 296 8.12 8.55 3.72
CA ALA A 296 6.89 8.11 3.06
C ALA A 296 6.17 9.31 2.44
N THR A 297 6.49 9.56 1.17
CA THR A 297 6.14 10.80 0.47
C THR A 297 5.42 10.58 -0.85
N THR A 298 5.05 9.33 -1.15
CA THR A 298 4.31 8.92 -2.37
C THR A 298 3.26 9.96 -2.73
N ARG A 299 3.25 10.36 -4.00
CA ARG A 299 2.32 11.36 -4.50
C ARG A 299 1.14 10.65 -5.15
N TYR A 300 -0.05 10.88 -4.60
CA TYR A 300 -1.29 10.35 -5.16
C TYR A 300 -2.08 11.43 -5.87
N HIS A 301 -2.64 11.07 -7.01
CA HIS A 301 -3.77 11.77 -7.61
C HIS A 301 -5.00 10.87 -7.53
N VAL A 302 -6.14 11.44 -7.12
CA VAL A 302 -7.44 10.78 -7.07
C VAL A 302 -8.40 11.52 -7.98
N ASP A 303 -9.10 10.78 -8.84
CA ASP A 303 -10.03 11.32 -9.83
C ASP A 303 -11.22 10.37 -10.04
N ASN A 304 -12.25 10.84 -10.78
CA ASN A 304 -13.41 10.06 -11.23
C ASN A 304 -14.09 9.23 -10.12
N ILE A 305 -14.32 9.85 -8.96
CA ILE A 305 -15.01 9.20 -7.84
C ILE A 305 -16.47 9.02 -8.22
N GLU A 306 -16.96 7.79 -8.16
CA GLU A 306 -18.32 7.43 -8.56
C GLU A 306 -18.92 6.43 -7.57
N ILE A 307 -20.18 6.66 -7.18
CA ILE A 307 -20.99 5.63 -6.53
C ILE A 307 -22.19 5.33 -7.41
N THR A 308 -22.33 4.05 -7.76
CA THR A 308 -23.41 3.51 -8.58
C THR A 308 -24.40 2.74 -7.72
N GLY A 309 -25.66 2.66 -8.17
CA GLY A 309 -26.70 1.90 -7.49
C GLY A 309 -27.95 1.70 -8.36
N ASN A 310 -28.75 0.69 -8.04
CA ASN A 310 -29.96 0.29 -8.78
C ASN A 310 -31.23 1.02 -8.34
#